data_AF-R9GSR2-F1
#
_entry.id   AF-R9GSR2-F1
#
_cell.length_a   1.000
_cell.length_b   1.000
_cell.length_c   1.000
_cell.angle_alpha   90.00
_cell.angle_beta   90.00
_cell.angle_gamma   90.00
#
_symmetry.space_group_name_H-M   'P 1'
#
loop_
_entity.id
_entity.type
_entity.pdbx_description
1 polymer ?
#
loop_
_entity_poly.entity_id
_entity_poly.type
_entity_poly.pdbx_seq_one_letter_code
_entity_poly.pdbx_strand_id
1 'polypeptide(L)'
;MAGCKVKSLLKYEKSDNTVTIHVDSSILQVQIIDHYIIHIKKVLDNSVASKIPDYVTVLSPQKTPWQVAEKNGQVIISTDSVKVIVNANGNIQYQNQKDNKLLSETKDYTYINPKNQGNKVSQSFAVGDEAIYGLV
;
A
#
# COMPACT_ATOMS: atom_id res chain seq x y z
N MET A 1 -6.75 26.00 26.08
CA MET A 1 -6.04 24.77 25.65
C MET A 1 -6.28 24.61 24.17
N ALA A 2 -5.32 25.04 23.34
CA ALA A 2 -5.46 24.96 21.88
C ALA A 2 -5.20 23.52 21.44
N GLY A 3 -6.27 22.81 21.05
CA GLY A 3 -6.16 21.47 20.48
C GLY A 3 -5.39 21.53 19.17
N CYS A 4 -4.19 20.95 19.17
CA CYS A 4 -3.41 20.76 17.97
C CYS A 4 -4.20 19.79 17.07
N LYS A 5 -4.93 20.33 16.09
CA LYS A 5 -5.51 19.52 15.01
C LYS A 5 -4.33 18.98 14.21
N VAL A 6 -3.98 17.71 14.44
CA VAL A 6 -3.01 17.00 13.60
C VAL A 6 -3.61 16.97 12.20
N LYS A 7 -3.15 17.89 11.35
CA LYS A 7 -3.53 17.96 9.95
C LYS A 7 -3.10 16.64 9.31
N SER A 8 -4.05 15.88 8.76
CA SER A 8 -3.70 14.71 7.94
C SER A 8 -2.75 15.18 6.84
N LEU A 9 -1.52 14.65 6.84
CA LEU A 9 -0.50 14.99 5.84
C LEU A 9 -0.78 14.30 4.51
N LEU A 10 -1.45 13.15 4.55
CA LEU A 10 -1.74 12.33 3.38
C LEU A 10 -3.07 12.74 2.77
N LYS A 11 -3.04 13.16 1.51
CA LYS A 11 -4.26 13.28 0.71
C LYS A 11 -4.58 11.93 0.11
N TYR A 12 -5.80 11.44 0.35
CA TYR A 12 -6.27 10.22 -0.28
C TYR A 12 -7.66 10.38 -0.87
N GLU A 13 -7.94 9.55 -1.87
CA GLU A 13 -9.21 9.44 -2.56
C GLU A 13 -9.70 8.00 -2.43
N LYS A 14 -10.96 7.83 -2.03
CA LYS A 14 -11.61 6.52 -1.91
C LYS A 14 -12.53 6.31 -3.11
N SER A 15 -12.39 5.18 -3.79
CA SER A 15 -13.35 4.66 -4.76
C SER A 15 -13.96 3.35 -4.25
N ASP A 16 -14.73 2.65 -5.08
CA ASP A 16 -15.49 1.45 -4.71
C ASP A 16 -14.65 0.39 -3.98
N ASN A 17 -13.46 0.09 -4.51
CA ASN A 17 -12.54 -0.92 -3.98
C ASN A 17 -11.09 -0.43 -3.91
N THR A 18 -10.82 0.86 -4.11
CA THR A 18 -9.44 1.38 -4.14
C THR A 18 -9.31 2.62 -3.26
N VAL A 19 -8.16 2.74 -2.60
CA VAL A 19 -7.69 3.98 -1.99
C VAL A 19 -6.46 4.45 -2.74
N THR A 20 -6.55 5.64 -3.33
CA THR A 20 -5.41 6.32 -3.97
C THR A 20 -4.84 7.31 -2.96
N ILE A 21 -3.55 7.20 -2.65
CA ILE A 21 -2.86 8.01 -1.65
C ILE A 21 -1.69 8.72 -2.34
N HIS A 22 -1.64 10.05 -2.23
CA HIS A 22 -0.54 10.84 -2.76
C HIS A 22 0.53 11.02 -1.69
N VAL A 23 1.75 10.58 -1.99
CA VAL A 23 2.92 10.67 -1.10
C VAL A 23 4.09 11.27 -1.87
N ASP A 24 4.44 12.50 -1.54
CA ASP A 24 5.50 13.27 -2.21
C ASP A 24 5.36 13.24 -3.75
N SER A 25 6.30 12.61 -4.45
CA SER A 25 6.31 12.47 -5.92
C SER A 25 5.73 11.12 -6.41
N SER A 26 5.02 10.40 -5.54
CA SER A 26 4.49 9.06 -5.82
C SER A 26 3.01 8.95 -5.51
N ILE A 27 2.35 8.07 -6.25
CA ILE A 27 0.97 7.66 -6.02
C ILE A 27 0.99 6.20 -5.58
N LEU A 28 0.36 5.94 -4.44
CA LEU A 28 0.09 4.60 -3.92
C LEU A 28 -1.38 4.27 -4.12
N GLN A 29 -1.67 3.17 -4.80
CA GLN A 29 -3.01 2.61 -4.93
C GLN A 29 -3.10 1.33 -4.10
N VAL A 30 -4.05 1.32 -3.16
CA VAL A 30 -4.40 0.17 -2.33
C VAL A 30 -5.75 -0.34 -2.81
N GLN A 31 -5.76 -1.43 -3.55
CA GLN A 31 -6.98 -2.04 -4.08
C GLN A 31 -7.35 -3.29 -3.27
N ILE A 32 -8.59 -3.31 -2.79
CA ILE A 32 -9.19 -4.46 -2.09
C ILE A 32 -9.68 -5.44 -3.15
N ILE A 33 -9.07 -6.62 -3.18
CA ILE A 33 -9.48 -7.70 -4.09
C ILE A 33 -10.45 -8.64 -3.38
N ASP A 34 -10.15 -8.99 -2.13
CA ASP A 34 -11.01 -9.78 -1.24
C ASP A 34 -10.60 -9.55 0.23
N HIS A 35 -11.23 -10.21 1.20
CA HIS A 35 -10.97 -10.14 2.63
C HIS A 35 -9.48 -10.31 2.96
N TYR A 36 -8.78 -11.18 2.23
CA TYR A 36 -7.36 -11.52 2.47
C TYR A 36 -6.39 -10.97 1.42
N ILE A 37 -6.89 -10.50 0.29
CA ILE A 37 -6.06 -10.15 -0.87
C ILE A 37 -6.13 -8.65 -1.10
N ILE A 38 -4.97 -8.01 -0.93
CA ILE A 38 -4.79 -6.58 -1.17
C ILE A 38 -3.79 -6.43 -2.31
N HIS A 39 -4.18 -5.73 -3.36
CA HIS A 39 -3.30 -5.38 -4.46
C HIS A 39 -2.72 -3.98 -4.23
N ILE A 40 -1.39 -3.90 -4.20
CA ILE A 40 -0.65 -2.65 -4.00
C ILE A 40 0.05 -2.26 -5.29
N LYS A 41 -0.18 -1.03 -5.74
CA LYS A 41 0.53 -0.43 -6.87
C LYS A 41 1.13 0.90 -6.47
N LYS A 42 2.43 1.05 -6.68
CA LYS A 42 3.16 2.31 -6.49
C LYS A 42 3.70 2.81 -7.82
N VAL A 43 3.43 4.07 -8.12
CA VAL A 43 3.91 4.73 -9.35
C VAL A 43 4.45 6.11 -9.02
N LEU A 44 5.29 6.65 -9.89
CA LEU A 44 5.65 8.06 -9.82
C LEU A 44 4.51 8.89 -10.42
N ASP A 45 4.21 10.05 -9.83
CA ASP A 45 3.06 10.90 -10.21
C ASP A 45 3.06 11.25 -11.72
N ASN A 46 4.24 11.45 -12.29
CA ASN A 46 4.43 11.77 -13.70
C ASN A 46 4.82 10.57 -14.58
N SER A 47 4.63 9.33 -14.11
CA SER A 47 4.97 8.15 -14.90
C SER A 47 3.87 7.80 -15.91
N VAL A 48 4.28 7.37 -17.10
CA VAL A 48 3.35 6.87 -18.12
C VAL A 48 2.80 5.53 -17.65
N ALA A 49 1.47 5.38 -17.72
CA ALA A 49 0.80 4.13 -17.39
C ALA A 49 1.34 2.96 -18.21
N SER A 50 1.61 1.83 -17.54
CA SER A 50 1.98 0.59 -18.23
C SER A 50 0.87 0.18 -19.19
N LYS A 51 1.25 -0.19 -20.42
CA LYS A 51 0.36 -0.80 -21.42
C LYS A 51 0.37 -2.33 -21.34
N ILE A 52 1.24 -2.88 -20.48
CA ILE A 52 1.40 -4.32 -20.30
C ILE A 52 0.28 -4.80 -19.37
N PRO A 53 -0.54 -5.78 -19.78
CA PRO A 53 -1.57 -6.35 -18.92
C PRO A 53 -0.95 -7.17 -17.78
N ASP A 54 -1.68 -7.31 -16.67
CA ASP A 54 -1.28 -8.16 -15.55
C ASP A 54 -1.37 -9.63 -15.98
N TYR A 55 -0.22 -10.26 -16.25
CA TYR A 55 -0.14 -11.63 -16.77
C TYR A 55 -0.33 -12.72 -15.71
N VAL A 56 -0.14 -12.36 -14.43
CA VAL A 56 -0.43 -13.23 -13.30
C VAL A 56 -1.73 -12.71 -12.70
N THR A 57 -2.84 -13.33 -13.10
CA THR A 57 -4.23 -12.93 -12.85
C THR A 57 -4.42 -12.24 -11.51
N VAL A 58 -4.64 -10.92 -11.53
CA VAL A 58 -5.30 -10.25 -10.43
C VAL A 58 -6.78 -10.61 -10.55
N LEU A 59 -7.33 -11.28 -9.55
CA LEU A 59 -8.76 -11.53 -9.48
C LEU A 59 -9.49 -10.18 -9.60
N SER A 60 -10.58 -10.13 -10.35
CA SER A 60 -11.47 -8.98 -10.30
C SER A 60 -11.91 -8.76 -8.85
N PRO A 61 -11.91 -7.51 -8.34
CA PRO A 61 -12.36 -7.21 -6.99
C PRO A 61 -13.70 -7.86 -6.66
N GLN A 62 -13.74 -8.57 -5.55
CA GLN A 62 -14.94 -9.19 -5.02
C GLN A 62 -15.67 -8.23 -4.09
N LYS A 63 -16.94 -8.50 -3.82
CA LYS A 63 -17.74 -7.69 -2.90
C LYS A 63 -17.34 -8.06 -1.46
N THR A 64 -16.49 -7.24 -0.87
CA THR A 64 -15.96 -7.45 0.49
C THR A 64 -16.21 -6.20 1.33
N PRO A 65 -16.67 -6.31 2.59
CA PRO A 65 -16.72 -5.18 3.51
C PRO A 65 -15.32 -4.65 3.82
N TRP A 66 -15.13 -3.34 3.71
CA TRP A 66 -13.87 -2.70 4.05
C TRP A 66 -14.06 -1.23 4.45
N GLN A 67 -13.12 -0.70 5.21
CA GLN A 67 -13.15 0.67 5.71
C GLN A 67 -11.80 1.36 5.58
N VAL A 68 -11.84 2.70 5.59
CA VAL A 68 -10.67 3.57 5.65
C VAL A 68 -10.83 4.48 6.84
N ALA A 69 -9.79 4.59 7.65
CA ALA A 69 -9.73 5.52 8.76
C ALA A 69 -8.40 6.29 8.73
N GLU A 70 -8.44 7.55 9.17
CA GLU A 70 -7.22 8.31 9.45
C GLU A 70 -6.95 8.33 10.95
N LYS A 71 -5.71 8.05 11.33
CA LYS A 71 -5.28 8.14 12.73
C LYS A 71 -3.81 8.52 12.79
N ASN A 72 -3.48 9.54 13.58
CA ASN A 72 -2.09 9.96 13.83
C ASN A 72 -1.25 10.17 12.55
N GLY A 73 -1.85 10.74 11.49
CA GLY A 73 -1.17 10.95 10.21
C GLY A 73 -0.93 9.67 9.38
N GLN A 74 -1.62 8.58 9.72
CA GLN A 74 -1.64 7.34 8.96
C GLN A 74 -3.01 7.16 8.30
N VAL A 75 -3.02 6.54 7.11
CA VAL A 75 -4.22 6.02 6.47
C VAL A 75 -4.28 4.52 6.76
N ILE A 76 -5.35 4.07 7.41
CA ILE A 76 -5.57 2.69 7.80
C ILE A 76 -6.72 2.13 6.96
N ILE A 77 -6.41 1.18 6.09
CA ILE A 77 -7.38 0.46 5.27
C ILE A 77 -7.59 -0.91 5.89
N SER A 78 -8.83 -1.29 6.18
CA SER A 78 -9.13 -2.55 6.90
C SER A 78 -10.23 -3.35 6.20
N THR A 79 -9.99 -4.63 6.00
CA THR A 79 -11.02 -5.65 5.77
C THR A 79 -11.33 -6.38 7.08
N ASP A 80 -12.15 -7.43 7.05
CA ASP A 80 -12.39 -8.30 8.20
C ASP A 80 -11.17 -9.20 8.55
N SER A 81 -10.10 -9.19 7.75
CA SER A 81 -8.96 -10.11 7.93
C SER A 81 -7.61 -9.40 7.97
N VAL A 82 -7.44 -8.34 7.19
CA VAL A 82 -6.16 -7.62 7.06
C VAL A 82 -6.34 -6.13 7.30
N LYS A 83 -5.38 -5.52 7.99
CA LYS A 83 -5.20 -4.07 8.11
C LYS A 83 -3.95 -3.66 7.35
N VAL A 84 -4.09 -2.67 6.49
CA VAL A 84 -3.00 -2.03 5.74
C VAL A 84 -2.85 -0.62 6.29
N ILE A 85 -1.66 -0.33 6.83
CA ILE A 85 -1.35 0.95 7.46
C ILE A 85 -0.33 1.66 6.58
N VAL A 86 -0.72 2.79 6.00
CA VAL A 86 0.12 3.66 5.20
C VAL A 86 0.57 4.83 6.06
N ASN A 87 1.88 4.91 6.29
CA ASN A 87 2.49 5.99 7.06
C ASN A 87 2.63 7.26 6.21
N ALA A 88 2.77 8.42 6.86
CA ALA A 88 2.96 9.71 6.20
C ALA A 88 4.12 9.75 5.18
N ASN A 89 5.10 8.85 5.31
CA ASN A 89 6.25 8.72 4.41
C ASN A 89 6.04 7.67 3.30
N GLY A 90 4.82 7.14 3.13
CA GLY A 90 4.46 6.15 2.12
C GLY A 90 4.86 4.70 2.42
N ASN A 91 5.49 4.41 3.56
CA ASN A 91 5.79 3.03 3.95
C ASN A 91 4.52 2.31 4.41
N ILE A 92 4.36 1.08 3.93
CA ILE A 92 3.20 0.23 4.19
C ILE A 92 3.54 -0.82 5.24
N GLN A 93 2.60 -1.03 6.15
CA GLN A 93 2.62 -2.12 7.13
C GLN A 93 1.34 -2.93 7.03
N TYR A 94 1.45 -4.22 7.28
CA TYR A 94 0.34 -5.17 7.25
C TYR A 94 0.19 -5.78 8.64
N GLN A 95 -1.05 -5.83 9.11
CA GLN A 95 -1.41 -6.44 10.39
C GLN A 95 -2.65 -7.32 10.21
N ASN A 96 -2.83 -8.28 11.11
CA ASN A 96 -4.12 -8.95 11.25
C ASN A 96 -5.09 -8.10 12.10
N GLN A 97 -6.32 -8.59 12.28
CA GLN A 97 -7.31 -7.86 13.09
C GLN A 97 -6.95 -7.70 14.57
N LYS A 98 -6.05 -8.53 15.08
CA LYS A 98 -5.53 -8.50 16.46
C LYS A 98 -4.29 -7.60 16.60
N ASP A 99 -3.99 -6.77 15.59
CA ASP A 99 -2.84 -5.87 15.54
C ASP A 99 -1.47 -6.60 15.55
N ASN A 100 -1.45 -7.91 15.29
CA ASN A 100 -0.19 -8.62 15.09
C ASN A 100 0.39 -8.20 13.74
N LYS A 101 1.64 -7.73 13.75
CA LYS A 101 2.40 -7.39 12.56
C LYS A 101 2.65 -8.63 11.70
N LEU A 102 2.33 -8.54 10.41
CA LEU A 102 2.53 -9.60 9.42
C LEU A 102 3.71 -9.29 8.52
N LEU A 103 3.78 -8.06 8.02
CA LEU A 103 4.82 -7.60 7.09
C LEU A 103 4.98 -6.09 7.20
N SER A 104 6.18 -5.57 6.98
CA SER A 104 6.42 -4.13 6.94
C SER A 104 7.48 -3.83 5.92
N GLU A 105 7.23 -2.81 5.11
CA GLU A 105 8.25 -2.27 4.21
C GLU A 105 9.39 -1.62 5.00
N THR A 106 10.56 -1.58 4.36
CA THR A 106 11.71 -0.77 4.79
C THR A 106 11.96 0.34 3.78
N LYS A 107 12.47 1.47 4.27
CA LYS A 107 12.98 2.54 3.40
C LYS A 107 14.25 2.13 2.67
N ASP A 108 15.09 1.37 3.35
CA ASP A 108 16.36 0.92 2.78
C ASP A 108 16.09 0.01 1.59
N TYR A 109 16.77 0.31 0.48
CA TYR A 109 16.68 -0.43 -0.78
C TYR A 109 15.27 -0.52 -1.39
N THR A 110 14.33 0.36 -1.02
CA THR A 110 13.03 0.49 -1.68
C THR A 110 13.04 1.71 -2.59
N TYR A 111 12.87 1.53 -3.90
CA TYR A 111 12.92 2.64 -4.88
C TYR A 111 12.18 2.34 -6.19
N ILE A 112 11.80 3.42 -6.87
CA ILE A 112 11.43 3.43 -8.29
C ILE A 112 12.41 4.38 -9.00
N ASN A 113 13.30 3.84 -9.82
CA ASN A 113 14.30 4.61 -10.56
C ASN A 113 13.91 4.67 -12.05
N PRO A 114 13.50 5.84 -12.58
CA PRO A 114 13.18 5.99 -13.99
C PRO A 114 14.37 5.66 -14.89
N LYS A 115 14.16 4.82 -15.90
CA LYS A 115 15.10 4.62 -17.01
C LYS A 115 14.38 4.76 -18.34
N ASN A 116 15.15 4.99 -19.40
CA ASN A 116 14.64 5.22 -20.76
C ASN A 116 13.83 4.04 -21.32
N GLN A 117 14.01 2.82 -20.79
CA GLN A 117 13.33 1.59 -21.23
C GLN A 117 12.34 1.03 -20.20
N GLY A 118 11.97 1.81 -19.19
CA GLY A 118 11.11 1.39 -18.08
C GLY A 118 11.73 1.69 -16.72
N ASN A 119 10.96 1.54 -15.64
CA ASN A 119 11.46 1.84 -14.30
C ASN A 119 12.23 0.65 -13.73
N LYS A 120 13.41 0.88 -13.16
CA LYS A 120 14.05 -0.10 -12.26
C LYS A 120 13.41 0.04 -10.89
N VAL A 121 12.78 -1.03 -10.41
CA VAL A 121 12.10 -1.04 -9.10
C VAL A 121 12.82 -1.95 -8.12
N SER A 122 12.75 -1.60 -6.85
CA SER A 122 13.14 -2.47 -5.75
C SER A 122 12.20 -2.24 -4.59
N GLN A 123 11.80 -3.32 -3.94
CA GLN A 123 10.92 -3.29 -2.77
C GLN A 123 11.55 -4.18 -1.71
N SER A 124 11.72 -3.63 -0.52
CA SER A 124 12.33 -4.33 0.61
C SER A 124 11.35 -4.36 1.78
N PHE A 125 11.47 -5.42 2.58
CA PHE A 125 10.65 -5.68 3.76
C PHE A 125 11.55 -5.99 4.95
N ALA A 126 11.08 -5.65 6.14
CA ALA A 126 11.79 -5.94 7.37
C ALA A 126 11.71 -7.44 7.63
N VAL A 127 12.87 -8.07 7.85
CA VAL A 127 12.98 -9.50 8.13
C VAL A 127 13.01 -9.76 9.63
N GLY A 128 12.24 -10.74 10.09
CA GLY A 128 12.24 -11.25 11.45
C GLY A 128 12.85 -12.64 11.58
N ASP A 129 12.23 -13.48 12.40
CA ASP A 129 12.53 -14.91 12.56
C ASP A 129 11.77 -15.79 11.56
N GLU A 130 11.17 -15.20 10.52
CA GLU A 130 10.40 -15.94 9.53
C GLU A 130 11.27 -16.85 8.65
N ALA A 131 10.66 -17.95 8.20
CA ALA A 131 11.19 -18.78 7.14
C ALA A 131 10.38 -18.53 5.85
N ILE A 132 11.09 -18.41 4.73
CA ILE A 132 10.50 -18.16 3.41
C ILE A 132 10.48 -19.47 2.62
N TYR A 133 9.31 -19.85 2.13
CA TYR A 133 9.09 -21.05 1.33
C TYR A 133 8.43 -20.68 -0.01
N GLY A 134 8.67 -21.46 -1.08
CA GLY A 134 8.16 -21.21 -2.43
C GLY A 134 9.24 -20.76 -3.41
N LEU A 135 8.93 -19.77 -4.26
CA LEU A 135 9.82 -19.10 -5.23
C LEU A 135 10.30 -19.94 -6.44
N VAL A 136 9.56 -20.98 -6.82
CA VAL A 136 9.82 -21.80 -8.03
C VAL A 136 9.10 -21.26 -9.26
#